data_AF-A0A8X6N6X5-F1
#
_entry.id   AF-A0A8X6N6X5-F1
#
_cell.length_a   1.000
_cell.length_b   1.000
_cell.length_c   1.000
_cell.angle_alpha   90.00
_cell.angle_beta   90.00
_cell.angle_gamma   90.00
#
_symmetry.space_group_name_H-M   'P 1'
#
loop_
_entity.id
_entity.type
_entity.pdbx_description
1 polymer ?
#
loop_
_entity_poly.entity_id
_entity_poly.type
_entity_poly.pdbx_seq_one_letter_code
_entity_poly.pdbx_strand_id
1 'polypeptide(L)' 'NPLRCDCRLRWMMAVSFPKNTWARCEEPPKLNGIEIDKLHPDELRC' A
#
# COMPACT_ATOMS: atom_id res chain seq x y z
N ASN A 1 -1.31 -2.27 -14.68
CA ASN A 1 -0.47 -1.28 -13.99
C ASN A 1 -0.28 -1.80 -12.57
N PRO A 2 0.87 -2.41 -12.24
CA PRO A 2 1.06 -3.02 -10.93
C PRO A 2 1.07 -1.96 -9.83
N LEU A 3 0.37 -2.20 -8.73
CA LEU A 3 0.40 -1.29 -7.59
C LEU A 3 1.73 -1.42 -6.85
N ARG A 4 2.56 -0.38 -6.88
CA ARG A 4 3.83 -0.33 -6.16
C ARG A 4 3.66 0.35 -4.80
N CYS A 5 3.69 -0.44 -3.74
CA CYS A 5 3.59 -0.03 -2.35
C CYS A 5 4.96 0.40 -1.79
N ASP A 6 5.32 1.63 -2.09
CA ASP A 6 6.55 2.28 -1.61
C ASP A 6 6.26 3.60 -0.90
N CYS A 7 7.31 4.35 -0.55
CA CYS A 7 7.19 5.61 0.19
C CYS A 7 6.24 6.63 -0.44
N ARG A 8 5.98 6.57 -1.75
CA ARG A 8 5.05 7.46 -2.45
C ARG A 8 3.59 7.21 -2.09
N LEU A 9 3.27 6.08 -1.47
CA LEU A 9 1.92 5.76 -1.00
C LEU A 9 1.73 6.04 0.50
N ARG A 10 2.75 6.54 1.22
CA ARG A 10 2.63 6.86 2.67
C ARG A 10 1.48 7.81 2.98
N TRP A 11 1.21 8.77 2.10
CA TRP A 11 0.13 9.73 2.30
C TRP A 11 -1.25 9.06 2.38
N MET A 12 -1.45 7.92 1.70
CA MET A 12 -2.74 7.22 1.73
C MET A 12 -3.07 6.65 3.10
N MET A 13 -2.08 6.36 3.94
CA MET A 13 -2.30 5.89 5.31
C MET A 13 -2.93 6.94 6.22
N ALA A 14 -2.82 8.22 5.85
CA ALA A 14 -3.41 9.33 6.58
C ALA A 14 -4.84 9.67 6.11
N VAL A 15 -5.30 9.06 5.01
CA VAL A 15 -6.60 9.38 4.40
C VAL A 15 -7.58 8.24 4.64
N SER A 16 -8.77 8.57 5.13
CA SER A 16 -9.84 7.60 5.30
C SER A 16 -10.51 7.35 3.94
N PHE A 17 -10.24 6.20 3.33
CA PHE A 17 -10.92 5.72 2.14
C PHE A 17 -11.79 4.50 2.46
N PRO A 18 -12.97 4.34 1.83
CA PRO A 18 -13.83 3.20 2.08
C PRO A 18 -13.13 1.88 1.68
N LYS A 19 -13.26 0.86 2.54
CA LYS A 19 -12.47 -0.39 2.50
C LYS A 19 -12.53 -1.15 1.16
N ASN A 20 -13.62 -0.99 0.41
CA ASN A 20 -13.83 -1.58 -0.92
C ASN A 20 -12.95 -0.97 -2.03
N THR A 21 -12.24 0.13 -1.77
CA THR A 21 -11.34 0.77 -2.74
C THR A 21 -9.87 0.39 -2.56
N TRP A 22 -9.54 -0.39 -1.53
CA TRP A 22 -8.17 -0.74 -1.22
C TRP A 22 -7.66 -1.83 -2.15
N ALA A 23 -6.59 -1.50 -2.87
CA ALA A 23 -5.92 -2.41 -3.77
C ALA A 23 -4.85 -3.25 -3.05
N ARG A 24 -4.47 -4.37 -3.66
CA ARG A 24 -3.33 -5.18 -3.21
C ARG A 24 -2.06 -4.71 -3.87
N CYS A 25 -0.98 -4.72 -3.10
CA CYS A 25 0.36 -4.44 -3.60
C CYS A 25 0.78 -5.55 -4.56
N GLU A 26 1.33 -5.17 -5.70
CA GLU A 26 2.01 -6.08 -6.63
C GLU A 26 3.54 -5.93 -6.51
N GLU A 27 4.01 -4.76 -6.08
CA GLU A 27 5.41 -4.48 -5.78
C GLU A 27 5.56 -3.73 -4.45
N PRO A 28 6.70 -3.85 -3.75
CA PRO A 28 7.82 -4.76 -4.02
C PRO A 28 7.46 -6.24 -3.75
N PRO A 29 8.27 -7.22 -4.18
CA PRO A 29 7.99 -8.65 -3.98
C PRO A 29 7.67 -9.03 -2.53
N LYS A 30 8.29 -8.35 -1.56
CA LYS A 30 8.05 -8.55 -0.13
C LYS A 30 6.61 -8.21 0.31
N LEU A 31 5.97 -7.28 -0.38
CA LEU A 31 4.61 -6.82 -0.08
C LEU A 31 3.57 -7.37 -1.06
N ASN A 32 3.98 -8.19 -2.03
CA ASN A 32 3.07 -8.71 -3.05
C ASN A 32 1.90 -9.49 -2.42
N GLY A 33 0.68 -9.13 -2.81
CA GLY A 33 -0.56 -9.72 -2.32
C GLY A 33 -1.10 -9.12 -1.02
N ILE A 34 -0.35 -8.23 -0.35
CA ILE A 34 -0.81 -7.55 0.87
C ILE A 34 -1.74 -6.39 0.48
N GLU A 35 -2.87 -6.28 1.17
CA GLU A 35 -3.79 -5.14 0.99
C GLU A 35 -3.15 -3.88 1.59
N ILE A 36 -3.26 -2.77 0.86
CA ILE A 36 -2.56 -1.55 1.26
C ILE A 36 -3.07 -0.96 2.58
N ASP A 37 -4.27 -1.31 3.08
CA ASP A 37 -4.77 -0.88 4.40
C ASP A 37 -4.17 -1.67 5.56
N LYS A 38 -3.55 -2.82 5.27
CA LYS A 38 -2.92 -3.70 6.27
C LYS A 38 -1.44 -3.37 6.50
N LEU A 39 -0.86 -2.49 5.69
CA LEU A 39 0.55 -2.11 5.83
C LEU A 39 0.74 -1.03 6.88
N HIS A 40 1.83 -1.12 7.62
CA HIS A 40 2.30 -0.02 8.44
C HIS A 40 3.02 1.03 7.56
N PRO A 41 2.92 2.35 7.85
CA PRO A 41 3.63 3.38 7.10
C PRO A 41 5.15 3.18 7.00
N ASP A 42 5.75 2.45 7.93
CA ASP A 42 7.19 2.14 7.93
C ASP A 42 7.59 0.99 7.00
N GLU A 43 6.63 0.24 6.48
CA GLU A 43 6.83 -0.79 5.45
C GLU A 43 6.88 -0.18 4.05
N LEU A 44 6.24 0.98 3.87
CA LEU A 44 6.24 1.78 2.64
C LEU A 44 7.57 2.54 2.50
N ARG A 45 8.62 1.82 2.09
CA ARG A 45 9.98 2.35 1.94
C ARG A 45 10.37 2.61 0.49
N CYS A 46 11.26 3.57 0.33
CA CYS A 46 12.14 3.77 -0.82
C CYS A 46 13.57 3.51 -0.30
#